data_AF-A0A9Q0ZHG7-F1
#
_entry.id   AF-A0A9Q0ZHG7-F1
#
_cell.length_a   1.000
_cell.length_b   1.000
_cell.length_c   1.000
_cell.angle_alpha   90.00
_cell.angle_beta   90.00
_cell.angle_gamma   90.00
#
_symmetry.space_group_name_H-M   'P 1'
#
loop_
_entity.id
_entity.type
_entity.pdbx_description
1 polymer ?
#
loop_
_entity_poly.entity_id
_entity_poly.type
_entity_poly.pdbx_seq_one_letter_code
_entity_poly.pdbx_strand_id
1 'polypeptide(L)'
;MRRLGHHRQPGKQGGGGKGLLAKLSIAVFVLLICTLSLLFSVSFTPITNGSTATTKISVEELWKSANSGGWRPSSAPRSEWPSPPKETNGYLRVRCNGGLNQQRSAICNAVLAARIMNATLVLPELDANSFWHDDSGFHGLYDVEHFIQSLRFDVQIVERIPEIHKNGKTKKIKAFQLRPPRDAPISWYTTDALKKMKEHGAIYLTPFSHRLAEEIDNPEYQRLRCRVNYHALKFKPHIMKLSESIVDKLRSQGHFMAIHLRFEMDMLSFAGCFDIFTPAEQKILKKYRKENFADKTLIYKERRAIGKCPLTPEEVGLILRAMEFDNSTRIYLAAGELFGGERFMKPFRALFPRLENHSTVDASEELATNSRGLIGSAVDYMVCLLADIFMPTYDGPSNFANNLLGHRLYYGFRTNIRPDRKGLAPVFIARENGRTAGFEEAVRHVMLKTNFGGPHKRISPESFYTNSWPECFCQMETQIPAHKCPENVMQNLHSQLESENMGLERYNRSDSRVSSAER
;
A
#
# COMPACT_ATOMS: atom_id res chain seq x y z
N MET A 1 -11.67 -5.53 -63.91
CA MET A 1 -12.28 -6.47 -64.88
C MET A 1 -12.84 -7.68 -64.13
N ARG A 2 -13.99 -8.19 -64.60
CA ARG A 2 -14.85 -9.23 -63.98
C ARG A 2 -14.32 -10.66 -64.11
N ARG A 3 -14.63 -11.50 -63.09
CA ARG A 3 -15.07 -12.93 -63.00
C ARG A 3 -14.35 -13.99 -63.87
N LEU A 4 -14.13 -15.25 -63.45
CA LEU A 4 -14.98 -16.33 -62.89
C LEU A 4 -14.13 -17.21 -61.93
N GLY A 5 -14.60 -18.01 -60.96
CA GLY A 5 -15.89 -18.65 -60.71
C GLY A 5 -15.79 -20.17 -60.92
N HIS A 6 -15.58 -20.98 -59.87
CA HIS A 6 -15.87 -22.43 -59.92
C HIS A 6 -16.43 -22.99 -58.60
N HIS A 7 -17.57 -23.65 -58.77
CA HIS A 7 -18.36 -24.40 -57.79
C HIS A 7 -17.72 -25.74 -57.42
N ARG A 8 -17.95 -26.21 -56.18
CA ARG A 8 -18.20 -27.63 -55.90
C ARG A 8 -19.38 -27.75 -54.93
N GLN A 9 -20.33 -28.60 -55.31
CA GLN A 9 -21.55 -28.98 -54.60
C GLN A 9 -21.33 -30.24 -53.72
N PRO A 10 -22.32 -30.62 -52.86
CA PRO A 10 -22.08 -31.29 -51.59
C PRO A 10 -22.22 -32.83 -51.63
N GLY A 11 -21.46 -33.51 -50.77
CA GLY A 11 -21.59 -34.94 -50.48
C GLY A 11 -22.49 -35.20 -49.26
N LYS A 12 -23.42 -36.13 -49.44
CA LYS A 12 -24.50 -36.55 -48.53
C LYS A 12 -24.04 -37.19 -47.21
N GLN A 13 -24.96 -37.10 -46.24
CA GLN A 13 -25.04 -37.78 -44.96
C GLN A 13 -24.96 -39.31 -45.04
N GLY A 14 -24.34 -39.92 -44.03
CA GLY A 14 -24.51 -41.32 -43.66
C GLY A 14 -23.86 -41.63 -42.30
N GLY A 15 -24.63 -42.20 -41.37
CA GLY A 15 -24.07 -42.93 -40.21
C GLY A 15 -24.22 -42.28 -38.83
N GLY A 16 -25.45 -42.06 -38.37
CA GLY A 16 -25.76 -41.92 -36.95
C GLY A 16 -25.46 -43.22 -36.19
N GLY A 17 -24.92 -43.10 -34.97
CA GLY A 17 -24.75 -44.23 -34.04
C GLY A 17 -23.44 -44.26 -33.26
N LYS A 18 -22.33 -43.73 -33.81
CA LYS A 18 -21.00 -43.83 -33.14
C LYS A 18 -20.61 -42.60 -32.29
N GLY A 19 -21.25 -41.45 -32.48
CA GLY A 19 -20.95 -40.22 -31.74
C GLY A 19 -21.60 -40.11 -30.34
N LEU A 20 -22.68 -40.85 -30.07
CA LEU A 20 -23.38 -40.80 -28.79
C LEU A 20 -22.74 -41.71 -27.75
N LEU A 21 -22.29 -42.90 -28.16
CA LEU A 21 -21.57 -43.85 -27.29
C LEU A 21 -20.20 -43.31 -26.86
N ALA A 22 -19.48 -42.62 -27.75
CA ALA A 22 -18.21 -41.98 -27.40
C ALA A 22 -18.39 -40.82 -26.40
N LYS A 23 -19.45 -40.02 -26.53
CA LYS A 23 -19.74 -38.91 -25.61
C LYS A 23 -20.25 -39.38 -24.25
N LEU A 24 -21.05 -40.45 -24.21
CA LEU A 24 -21.48 -41.09 -22.97
C LEU A 24 -20.28 -41.74 -22.24
N SER A 25 -19.36 -42.36 -22.98
CA SER A 25 -18.16 -42.97 -22.39
C SER A 25 -17.23 -41.93 -21.74
N ILE A 26 -17.06 -40.76 -22.36
CA ILE A 26 -16.28 -39.65 -21.79
C ILE A 26 -16.96 -39.07 -20.54
N ALA A 27 -18.29 -38.90 -20.57
CA ALA A 27 -19.03 -38.39 -19.41
C ALA A 27 -18.95 -39.33 -18.21
N VAL A 28 -19.04 -40.65 -18.45
CA VAL A 28 -18.86 -41.67 -17.40
C VAL A 28 -17.43 -41.67 -16.88
N PHE A 29 -16.43 -41.52 -17.75
CA PHE A 29 -15.02 -41.46 -17.33
C PHE A 29 -14.70 -40.23 -16.48
N VAL A 30 -15.26 -39.06 -16.83
CA VAL A 30 -15.13 -37.83 -16.03
C VAL A 30 -15.82 -37.98 -14.68
N LEU A 31 -17.03 -38.57 -14.64
CA LEU A 31 -17.73 -38.85 -13.39
C LEU A 31 -16.97 -39.83 -12.51
N LEU A 32 -16.34 -40.86 -13.08
CA LEU A 32 -15.52 -41.83 -12.37
C LEU A 32 -14.25 -41.20 -11.79
N ILE A 33 -13.61 -40.28 -12.53
CA ILE A 33 -12.46 -39.51 -12.03
C ILE A 33 -12.90 -38.58 -10.90
N CYS A 34 -14.05 -37.92 -11.02
CA CYS A 34 -14.58 -37.04 -9.97
C CYS A 34 -14.96 -37.83 -8.70
N THR A 35 -15.56 -39.01 -8.83
CA THR A 35 -15.91 -39.87 -7.67
C THR A 35 -14.69 -40.51 -7.04
N LEU A 36 -13.70 -40.94 -7.82
CA LEU A 36 -12.42 -41.42 -7.29
C LEU A 36 -11.62 -40.30 -6.62
N SER A 37 -11.65 -39.07 -7.15
CA SER A 37 -11.03 -37.90 -6.52
C SER A 37 -11.70 -37.54 -5.19
N LEU A 38 -13.03 -37.68 -5.11
CA LEU A 38 -13.79 -37.52 -3.85
C LEU A 38 -13.51 -38.64 -2.85
N LEU A 39 -13.26 -39.88 -3.30
CA LEU A 39 -12.92 -41.01 -2.44
C LEU A 39 -11.47 -40.97 -1.93
N PHE A 40 -10.52 -40.48 -2.73
CA PHE A 40 -9.14 -40.21 -2.27
C PHE A 40 -9.01 -38.97 -1.38
N SER A 41 -10.06 -38.13 -1.29
CA SER A 41 -10.12 -36.99 -0.37
C SER A 41 -10.58 -37.36 1.04
N VAL A 42 -10.95 -38.62 1.30
CA VAL A 42 -11.45 -39.08 2.59
C VAL A 42 -10.56 -40.21 3.11
N SER A 43 -9.30 -39.89 3.39
CA SER A 43 -8.49 -40.69 4.32
C SER A 43 -8.63 -40.06 5.70
N PHE A 44 -9.54 -40.58 6.51
CA PHE A 44 -9.62 -40.28 7.94
C PHE A 44 -8.36 -40.84 8.61
N THR A 45 -7.38 -39.99 8.90
CA THR A 45 -6.40 -40.26 9.94
C THR A 45 -7.10 -40.12 11.30
N PRO A 46 -6.94 -41.06 12.23
CA PRO A 46 -7.51 -40.91 13.56
C PRO A 46 -6.82 -39.75 14.25
N ILE A 47 -7.60 -38.73 14.61
CA ILE A 47 -7.16 -37.63 15.46
C ILE A 47 -6.78 -38.24 16.81
N THR A 48 -5.48 -38.37 17.06
CA THR A 48 -4.96 -38.50 18.41
C THR A 48 -5.32 -37.22 19.14
N ASN A 49 -5.83 -37.35 20.37
CA ASN A 49 -6.23 -36.25 21.26
C ASN A 49 -5.05 -35.29 21.52
N GLY A 50 -4.79 -34.39 20.59
CA GLY A 50 -4.07 -33.14 20.80
C GLY A 50 -5.11 -32.08 21.10
N SER A 51 -4.97 -31.41 22.24
CA SER A 51 -5.85 -30.33 22.69
C SER A 51 -6.28 -29.43 21.53
N THR A 52 -7.59 -29.28 21.32
CA THR A 52 -8.17 -28.19 20.54
C THR A 52 -7.86 -26.88 21.26
N ALA A 53 -6.64 -26.37 21.07
CA ALA A 53 -6.32 -24.99 21.40
C ALA A 53 -7.19 -24.14 20.47
N THR A 54 -8.32 -23.68 21.00
CA THR A 54 -9.04 -22.55 20.42
C THR A 54 -8.02 -21.42 20.33
N THR A 55 -7.53 -21.13 19.12
CA THR A 55 -6.67 -19.98 18.87
C THR A 55 -7.53 -18.75 19.16
N LYS A 56 -7.45 -18.25 20.39
CA LYS A 56 -8.11 -17.03 20.80
C LYS A 56 -7.23 -15.86 20.37
N ILE A 57 -7.85 -14.77 19.92
CA ILE A 57 -7.16 -13.50 19.70
C ILE A 57 -6.81 -12.96 21.09
N SER A 58 -5.53 -12.77 21.43
CA SER A 58 -5.13 -12.04 22.63
C SER A 58 -4.88 -10.58 22.29
N VAL A 59 -5.63 -9.68 22.91
CA VAL A 59 -5.45 -8.23 22.74
C VAL A 59 -4.07 -7.79 23.23
N GLU A 60 -3.56 -8.39 24.30
CA GLU A 60 -2.23 -8.13 24.87
C GLU A 60 -1.10 -8.48 23.90
N GLU A 61 -1.28 -9.52 23.10
CA GLU A 61 -0.34 -9.88 22.04
C GLU A 61 -0.42 -8.91 20.85
N LEU A 62 -1.62 -8.43 20.49
CA LEU A 62 -1.81 -7.48 19.39
C LEU A 62 -1.10 -6.14 19.63
N TRP A 63 -0.92 -5.72 20.88
CA TRP A 63 -0.18 -4.49 21.20
C TRP A 63 1.34 -4.61 20.96
N LYS A 64 1.87 -5.81 20.73
CA LYS A 64 3.27 -6.07 20.41
C LYS A 64 3.44 -6.28 18.91
N SER A 65 4.65 -6.08 18.37
CA SER A 65 4.95 -6.46 16.99
C SER A 65 4.71 -7.95 16.75
N ALA A 66 4.26 -8.29 15.53
CA ALA A 66 4.09 -9.67 15.12
C ALA A 66 5.44 -10.41 15.07
N ASN A 67 5.40 -11.73 15.26
CA ASN A 67 6.59 -12.56 15.18
C ASN A 67 7.20 -12.47 13.77
N SER A 68 8.45 -12.01 13.69
CA SER A 68 9.17 -11.85 12.43
C SER A 68 9.69 -13.16 11.83
N GLY A 69 9.64 -14.28 12.55
CA GLY A 69 10.21 -15.54 12.09
C GLY A 69 11.72 -15.44 11.77
N GLY A 70 12.44 -14.60 12.49
CA GLY A 70 13.86 -14.33 12.27
C GLY A 70 14.17 -13.39 11.09
N TRP A 71 13.15 -12.94 10.36
CA TRP A 71 13.32 -11.95 9.30
C TRP A 71 13.60 -10.56 9.90
N ARG A 72 14.46 -9.81 9.23
CA ARG A 72 14.74 -8.42 9.54
C ARG A 72 14.74 -7.55 8.28
N PRO A 73 14.41 -6.26 8.40
CA PRO A 73 14.41 -5.34 7.27
C PRO A 73 15.81 -5.23 6.66
N SER A 74 15.91 -5.34 5.35
CA SER A 74 17.17 -5.18 4.62
C SER A 74 16.92 -4.85 3.16
N SER A 75 17.39 -3.69 2.75
CA SER A 75 17.34 -3.19 1.37
C SER A 75 18.72 -3.22 0.70
N ALA A 76 19.73 -3.74 1.40
CA ALA A 76 21.11 -3.81 0.92
C ALA A 76 21.25 -4.80 -0.24
N PRO A 77 22.03 -4.46 -1.28
CA PRO A 77 22.31 -5.40 -2.37
C PRO A 77 22.94 -6.70 -1.88
N ARG A 78 22.64 -7.80 -2.57
CA ARG A 78 23.21 -9.14 -2.28
C ARG A 78 24.08 -9.67 -3.41
N SER A 79 23.98 -9.07 -4.58
CA SER A 79 24.89 -9.30 -5.70
C SER A 79 25.67 -8.02 -6.03
N GLU A 80 26.60 -8.12 -6.99
CA GLU A 80 27.31 -6.94 -7.49
C GLU A 80 26.34 -5.84 -7.91
N TRP A 81 26.55 -4.65 -7.35
CA TRP A 81 25.72 -3.48 -7.59
C TRP A 81 26.61 -2.26 -7.79
N PRO A 82 27.19 -2.10 -8.99
CA PRO A 82 28.16 -1.04 -9.26
C PRO A 82 27.50 0.33 -9.21
N SER A 83 28.29 1.32 -8.77
CA SER A 83 27.90 2.74 -8.83
C SER A 83 27.54 3.15 -10.26
N PRO A 84 26.61 4.11 -10.44
CA PRO A 84 26.29 4.61 -11.76
C PRO A 84 27.54 5.19 -12.44
N PRO A 85 27.71 4.98 -13.77
CA PRO A 85 28.83 5.55 -14.51
C PRO A 85 28.77 7.08 -14.47
N LYS A 86 29.92 7.74 -14.69
CA LYS A 86 30.00 9.21 -14.74
C LYS A 86 29.18 9.79 -15.90
N GLU A 87 29.19 9.11 -17.05
CA GLU A 87 28.40 9.47 -18.22
C GLU A 87 27.12 8.63 -18.29
N THR A 88 25.97 9.29 -18.44
CA THR A 88 24.64 8.66 -18.53
C THR A 88 24.06 8.79 -19.93
N ASN A 89 23.02 8.01 -20.24
CA ASN A 89 22.36 8.02 -21.55
C ASN A 89 21.50 9.28 -21.82
N GLY A 90 21.28 10.13 -20.81
CA GLY A 90 20.45 11.33 -20.90
C GLY A 90 19.68 11.60 -19.61
N TYR A 91 18.73 12.54 -19.67
CA TYR A 91 17.93 12.98 -18.52
C TYR A 91 16.52 12.39 -18.55
N LEU A 92 16.09 11.84 -17.42
CA LEU A 92 14.74 11.35 -17.20
C LEU A 92 13.96 12.36 -16.34
N ARG A 93 12.93 12.98 -16.91
CA ARG A 93 11.89 13.69 -16.16
C ARG A 93 10.66 12.80 -16.00
N VAL A 94 10.01 12.87 -14.85
CA VAL A 94 8.77 12.14 -14.58
C VAL A 94 7.76 13.05 -13.89
N ARG A 95 6.47 12.88 -14.22
CA ARG A 95 5.37 13.45 -13.45
C ARG A 95 4.66 12.35 -12.68
N CYS A 96 4.82 12.33 -11.37
CA CYS A 96 4.19 11.40 -10.46
C CYS A 96 2.75 11.86 -10.18
N ASN A 97 1.78 11.15 -10.74
CA ASN A 97 0.35 11.48 -10.60
C ASN A 97 -0.32 10.71 -9.46
N GLY A 98 -1.45 11.24 -8.98
CA GLY A 98 -2.27 10.63 -7.94
C GLY A 98 -2.02 11.24 -6.56
N GLY A 99 -2.62 10.64 -5.52
CA GLY A 99 -2.43 11.07 -4.13
C GLY A 99 -1.01 10.76 -3.60
N LEU A 100 -0.69 11.29 -2.41
CA LEU A 100 0.64 11.18 -1.76
C LEU A 100 1.28 9.80 -1.89
N ASN A 101 0.54 8.74 -1.57
CA ASN A 101 1.04 7.37 -1.56
C ASN A 101 1.20 6.76 -2.97
N GLN A 102 0.41 7.19 -3.96
CA GLN A 102 0.64 6.82 -5.36
C GLN A 102 1.91 7.48 -5.88
N GLN A 103 2.11 8.75 -5.52
CA GLN A 103 3.33 9.47 -5.86
C GLN A 103 4.56 8.82 -5.22
N ARG A 104 4.47 8.35 -3.97
CA ARG A 104 5.54 7.58 -3.30
C ARG A 104 5.97 6.36 -4.12
N SER A 105 5.03 5.49 -4.50
CA SER A 105 5.32 4.32 -5.33
C SER A 105 5.82 4.70 -6.74
N ALA A 106 5.31 5.81 -7.31
CA ALA A 106 5.77 6.33 -8.59
C ALA A 106 7.22 6.83 -8.55
N ILE A 107 7.64 7.49 -7.47
CA ILE A 107 9.03 7.92 -7.29
C ILE A 107 9.96 6.71 -7.21
N CYS A 108 9.59 5.67 -6.46
CA CYS A 108 10.34 4.42 -6.39
C CYS A 108 10.54 3.80 -7.77
N ASN A 109 9.48 3.78 -8.58
CA ASN A 109 9.54 3.31 -9.97
C ASN A 109 10.35 4.22 -10.89
N ALA A 110 10.37 5.54 -10.66
CA ALA A 110 11.14 6.49 -11.46
C ALA A 110 12.65 6.34 -11.22
N VAL A 111 13.06 6.17 -9.97
CA VAL A 111 14.46 5.87 -9.63
C VAL A 111 14.87 4.55 -10.27
N LEU A 112 14.04 3.51 -10.18
CA LEU A 112 14.35 2.23 -10.82
C LEU A 112 14.39 2.36 -12.36
N ALA A 113 13.48 3.11 -12.98
CA ALA A 113 13.50 3.35 -14.42
C ALA A 113 14.79 4.09 -14.86
N ALA A 114 15.25 5.06 -14.08
CA ALA A 114 16.52 5.74 -14.30
C ALA A 114 17.70 4.76 -14.21
N ARG A 115 17.70 3.87 -13.21
CA ARG A 115 18.71 2.81 -13.08
C ARG A 115 18.73 1.87 -14.29
N ILE A 116 17.57 1.37 -14.70
CA ILE A 116 17.42 0.46 -15.85
C ILE A 116 17.95 1.10 -17.14
N MET A 117 17.67 2.39 -17.35
CA MET A 117 18.09 3.11 -18.55
C MET A 117 19.51 3.69 -18.45
N ASN A 118 20.19 3.55 -17.31
CA ASN A 118 21.42 4.28 -17.00
C ASN A 118 21.29 5.79 -17.31
N ALA A 119 20.23 6.40 -16.78
CA ALA A 119 19.86 7.80 -16.99
C ALA A 119 20.11 8.64 -15.73
N THR A 120 20.32 9.94 -15.92
CA THR A 120 20.26 10.90 -14.81
C THR A 120 18.79 11.22 -14.51
N LEU A 121 18.34 10.95 -13.30
CA LEU A 121 17.00 11.32 -12.86
C LEU A 121 16.96 12.81 -12.52
N VAL A 122 16.02 13.53 -13.11
CA VAL A 122 15.66 14.87 -12.65
C VAL A 122 14.64 14.70 -11.52
N LEU A 123 14.73 15.52 -10.45
CA LEU A 123 13.81 15.44 -9.32
C LEU A 123 12.35 15.27 -9.78
N PRO A 124 11.61 14.27 -9.26
CA PRO A 124 10.25 13.99 -9.72
C PRO A 124 9.29 15.17 -9.53
N GLU A 125 8.45 15.43 -10.52
CA GLU A 125 7.37 16.40 -10.40
C GLU A 125 6.16 15.75 -9.74
N LEU A 126 5.66 16.35 -8.66
CA LEU A 126 4.48 15.85 -7.95
C LEU A 126 3.21 16.53 -8.49
N ASP A 127 2.20 15.73 -8.81
CA ASP A 127 0.88 16.23 -9.23
C ASP A 127 0.03 16.64 -8.02
N ALA A 128 0.47 17.67 -7.29
CA ALA A 128 -0.18 18.11 -6.06
C ALA A 128 -1.48 18.92 -6.30
N ASN A 129 -1.66 19.48 -7.51
CA ASN A 129 -2.83 20.29 -7.85
C ASN A 129 -4.13 19.51 -8.12
N SER A 130 -4.06 18.20 -8.35
CA SER A 130 -5.24 17.39 -8.67
C SER A 130 -6.06 16.94 -7.45
N PHE A 131 -5.50 17.00 -6.23
CA PHE A 131 -6.17 16.53 -5.01
C PHE A 131 -6.00 17.49 -3.81
N TRP A 132 -4.87 18.21 -3.72
CA TRP A 132 -4.53 19.02 -2.54
C TRP A 132 -4.45 20.52 -2.80
N HIS A 133 -4.44 20.95 -4.08
CA HIS A 133 -4.24 22.36 -4.48
C HIS A 133 -3.00 23.00 -3.83
N ASP A 134 -1.89 22.26 -3.78
CA ASP A 134 -0.62 22.66 -3.19
C ASP A 134 0.47 22.71 -4.27
N ASP A 135 1.20 23.83 -4.39
CA ASP A 135 2.28 24.03 -5.36
C ASP A 135 3.68 23.72 -4.79
N SER A 136 3.77 23.25 -3.53
CA SER A 136 5.03 23.01 -2.83
C SER A 136 5.90 21.91 -3.49
N GLY A 137 5.27 20.97 -4.21
CA GLY A 137 5.96 19.96 -5.00
C GLY A 137 6.88 19.04 -4.18
N PHE A 138 7.90 18.48 -4.84
CA PHE A 138 8.84 17.56 -4.17
C PHE A 138 9.62 18.25 -3.03
N HIS A 139 10.08 19.47 -3.28
CA HIS A 139 10.78 20.30 -2.29
C HIS A 139 9.90 20.72 -1.12
N GLY A 140 8.58 20.72 -1.24
CA GLY A 140 7.67 21.02 -0.15
C GLY A 140 7.59 19.90 0.89
N LEU A 141 7.68 18.66 0.42
CA LEU A 141 7.29 17.48 1.16
C LEU A 141 8.47 16.65 1.65
N TYR A 142 9.50 16.45 0.81
CA TYR A 142 10.61 15.54 1.07
C TYR A 142 11.92 16.30 1.35
N ASP A 143 12.81 15.65 2.10
CA ASP A 143 14.19 16.08 2.27
C ASP A 143 15.00 15.76 1.00
N VAL A 144 15.20 16.78 0.18
CA VAL A 144 15.84 16.65 -1.15
C VAL A 144 17.31 16.27 -1.04
N GLU A 145 18.04 16.86 -0.09
CA GLU A 145 19.46 16.59 0.10
C GLU A 145 19.66 15.16 0.55
N HIS A 146 18.87 14.71 1.54
CA HIS A 146 18.88 13.32 1.99
C HIS A 146 18.53 12.35 0.86
N PHE A 147 17.53 12.66 0.04
CA PHE A 147 17.12 11.82 -1.09
C PHE A 147 18.25 11.63 -2.12
N ILE A 148 18.92 12.72 -2.54
CA ILE A 148 20.04 12.66 -3.47
C ILE A 148 21.22 11.91 -2.86
N GLN A 149 21.57 12.23 -1.61
CA GLN A 149 22.74 11.67 -0.94
C GLN A 149 22.59 10.18 -0.63
N SER A 150 21.37 9.74 -0.31
CA SER A 150 21.05 8.32 -0.03
C SER A 150 21.13 7.45 -1.29
N LEU A 151 20.89 8.02 -2.47
CA LEU A 151 20.83 7.29 -3.75
C LEU A 151 22.05 7.50 -4.64
N ARG A 152 23.08 8.22 -4.17
CA ARG A 152 24.27 8.59 -4.96
C ARG A 152 25.02 7.42 -5.60
N PHE A 153 24.96 6.23 -4.98
CA PHE A 153 25.58 5.01 -5.50
C PHE A 153 24.62 4.13 -6.31
N ASP A 154 23.34 4.52 -6.39
CA ASP A 154 22.31 3.83 -7.15
C ASP A 154 22.07 4.50 -8.50
N VAL A 155 21.79 5.80 -8.48
CA VAL A 155 21.37 6.60 -9.64
C VAL A 155 21.90 8.03 -9.51
N GLN A 156 22.31 8.65 -10.63
CA GLN A 156 22.61 10.08 -10.63
C GLN A 156 21.32 10.89 -10.58
N ILE A 157 21.23 11.83 -9.64
CA ILE A 157 20.04 12.68 -9.45
C ILE A 157 20.44 14.15 -9.51
N VAL A 158 19.67 14.94 -10.26
CA VAL A 158 19.83 16.40 -10.36
C VAL A 158 18.50 17.11 -10.11
N GLU A 159 18.54 18.32 -9.58
CA GLU A 159 17.32 19.10 -9.35
C GLU A 159 16.66 19.59 -10.64
N ARG A 160 17.48 19.93 -11.64
CA ARG A 160 17.04 20.43 -12.95
C ARG A 160 18.01 19.97 -14.03
N ILE A 161 17.52 19.91 -15.26
CA ILE A 161 18.39 19.64 -16.42
C ILE A 161 19.40 20.78 -16.55
N PRO A 162 20.72 20.52 -16.61
CA PRO A 162 21.74 21.54 -16.78
C PRO A 162 21.55 22.35 -18.06
N GLU A 163 21.79 23.65 -17.97
CA GLU A 163 21.79 24.54 -19.13
C GLU A 163 23.13 24.50 -19.84
N ILE A 164 23.13 24.18 -21.14
CA ILE A 164 24.36 24.11 -21.93
C ILE A 164 24.67 25.52 -22.47
N HIS A 165 25.81 26.07 -22.06
CA HIS A 165 26.30 27.36 -22.54
C HIS A 165 27.30 27.13 -23.66
N LYS A 166 26.98 27.56 -24.89
CA LYS A 166 27.91 27.49 -26.04
C LYS A 166 27.86 28.78 -26.82
N ASN A 167 29.03 29.40 -27.06
CA ASN A 167 29.19 30.66 -27.80
C ASN A 167 28.28 31.80 -27.30
N GLY A 168 28.17 31.98 -25.98
CA GLY A 168 27.32 33.02 -25.38
C GLY A 168 25.81 32.77 -25.48
N LYS A 169 25.37 31.61 -26.01
CA LYS A 169 23.95 31.22 -26.06
C LYS A 169 23.68 30.07 -25.10
N THR A 170 22.63 30.24 -24.29
CA THR A 170 22.10 29.20 -23.40
C THR A 170 21.14 28.31 -24.18
N LYS A 171 21.44 27.01 -24.27
CA LYS A 171 20.56 26.01 -24.89
C LYS A 171 19.90 25.16 -23.80
N LYS A 172 18.58 25.26 -23.68
CA LYS A 172 17.76 24.39 -22.82
C LYS A 172 17.46 23.08 -23.56
N ILE A 173 17.77 21.94 -22.94
CA ILE A 173 17.38 20.63 -23.49
C ILE A 173 15.87 20.47 -23.30
N LYS A 174 15.13 20.32 -24.40
CA LYS A 174 13.69 20.07 -24.35
C LYS A 174 13.45 18.56 -24.26
N ALA A 175 12.84 18.12 -23.16
CA ALA A 175 12.51 16.72 -22.96
C ALA A 175 11.42 16.26 -23.94
N PHE A 176 11.64 15.12 -24.60
CA PHE A 176 10.65 14.49 -25.47
C PHE A 176 9.60 13.75 -24.63
N GLN A 177 8.32 14.12 -24.78
CA GLN A 177 7.25 13.54 -23.96
C GLN A 177 6.86 12.15 -24.46
N LEU A 178 6.77 11.20 -23.53
CA LEU A 178 6.30 9.84 -23.76
C LEU A 178 5.21 9.48 -22.76
N ARG A 179 4.27 8.64 -23.19
CA ARG A 179 3.25 8.04 -22.34
C ARG A 179 3.57 6.55 -22.16
N PRO A 180 4.14 6.13 -21.03
CA PRO A 180 4.44 4.72 -20.82
C PRO A 180 3.16 3.87 -20.81
N PRO A 181 3.23 2.61 -21.30
CA PRO A 181 2.19 1.61 -21.07
C PRO A 181 1.91 1.42 -19.57
N ARG A 182 0.72 0.96 -19.22
CA ARG A 182 0.43 0.55 -17.83
C ARG A 182 1.26 -0.70 -17.54
N ASP A 183 1.88 -0.75 -16.36
CA ASP A 183 2.74 -1.86 -15.93
C ASP A 183 3.82 -2.22 -16.98
N ALA A 184 4.42 -1.18 -17.60
CA ALA A 184 5.35 -1.38 -18.71
C ALA A 184 6.52 -2.29 -18.30
N PRO A 185 6.88 -3.29 -19.13
CA PRO A 185 7.97 -4.20 -18.84
C PRO A 185 9.31 -3.47 -18.90
N ILE A 186 10.33 -4.04 -18.27
CA ILE A 186 11.71 -3.53 -18.32
C ILE A 186 12.17 -3.34 -19.77
N SER A 187 11.78 -4.25 -20.67
CA SER A 187 12.15 -4.18 -22.09
C SER A 187 11.77 -2.84 -22.71
N TRP A 188 10.56 -2.31 -22.45
CA TRP A 188 10.10 -1.02 -22.98
C TRP A 188 11.00 0.16 -22.58
N TYR A 189 11.55 0.12 -21.36
CA TYR A 189 12.51 1.13 -20.89
C TYR A 189 13.84 1.00 -21.63
N THR A 190 14.33 -0.23 -21.81
CA THR A 190 15.60 -0.49 -22.50
C THR A 190 15.53 -0.36 -24.03
N THR A 191 14.33 -0.34 -24.62
CA THR A 191 14.10 -0.21 -26.07
C THR A 191 13.54 1.17 -26.42
N ASP A 192 12.24 1.37 -26.22
CA ASP A 192 11.49 2.50 -26.74
C ASP A 192 11.88 3.80 -26.04
N ALA A 193 11.89 3.79 -24.70
CA ALA A 193 12.23 4.96 -23.91
C ALA A 193 13.70 5.34 -24.06
N LEU A 194 14.62 4.37 -23.95
CA LEU A 194 16.05 4.60 -24.11
C LEU A 194 16.41 5.10 -25.51
N LYS A 195 15.79 4.56 -26.57
CA LYS A 195 15.99 5.07 -27.94
C LYS A 195 15.65 6.56 -28.02
N LYS A 196 14.49 6.95 -27.50
CA LYS A 196 14.04 8.35 -27.50
C LYS A 196 14.92 9.25 -26.62
N MET A 197 15.42 8.74 -25.50
CA MET A 197 16.38 9.44 -24.66
C MET A 197 17.68 9.74 -25.40
N LYS A 198 18.24 8.76 -26.13
CA LYS A 198 19.45 8.97 -26.92
C LYS A 198 19.24 9.94 -28.09
N GLU A 199 18.06 9.90 -28.73
CA GLU A 199 17.70 10.82 -29.83
C GLU A 199 17.56 12.28 -29.37
N HIS A 200 17.01 12.52 -28.17
CA HIS A 200 16.63 13.87 -27.70
C HIS A 200 17.48 14.41 -26.54
N GLY A 201 18.32 13.59 -25.93
CA GLY A 201 19.10 13.90 -24.72
C GLY A 201 18.28 13.92 -23.43
N ALA A 202 16.96 14.13 -23.50
CA ALA A 202 16.05 14.05 -22.36
C ALA A 202 14.66 13.55 -22.77
N ILE A 203 14.00 12.80 -21.88
CA ILE A 203 12.59 12.39 -22.03
C ILE A 203 11.76 12.81 -20.82
N TYR A 204 10.47 12.98 -21.04
CA TYR A 204 9.49 13.28 -20.00
C TYR A 204 8.38 12.25 -20.00
N LEU A 205 8.32 11.44 -18.94
CA LEU A 205 7.30 10.41 -18.79
C LEU A 205 6.11 10.97 -18.01
N THR A 206 4.97 11.11 -18.68
CA THR A 206 3.74 11.61 -18.05
C THR A 206 2.47 11.05 -18.74
N PRO A 207 1.46 10.60 -17.97
CA PRO A 207 1.45 10.44 -16.51
C PRO A 207 2.27 9.22 -16.03
N PHE A 208 2.87 9.30 -14.85
CA PHE A 208 3.74 8.25 -14.30
C PHE A 208 3.20 7.59 -13.01
N SER A 209 1.97 7.04 -13.07
CA SER A 209 1.42 6.18 -12.01
C SER A 209 1.22 4.76 -12.53
N HIS A 210 1.74 3.74 -11.82
CA HIS A 210 1.75 2.32 -12.24
C HIS A 210 2.27 2.12 -13.67
N ARG A 211 3.45 2.70 -13.96
CA ARG A 211 4.07 2.71 -15.29
C ARG A 211 5.29 1.81 -15.43
N LEU A 212 5.65 1.06 -14.41
CA LEU A 212 6.72 0.06 -14.44
C LEU A 212 6.16 -1.22 -13.83
N ALA A 213 6.42 -2.36 -14.46
CA ALA A 213 5.98 -3.67 -14.02
C ALA A 213 6.27 -3.88 -12.53
N GLU A 214 5.27 -4.37 -11.80
CA GLU A 214 5.33 -4.52 -10.35
C GLU A 214 6.25 -5.67 -9.94
N GLU A 215 6.03 -6.85 -10.50
CA GLU A 215 6.90 -8.00 -10.31
C GLU A 215 8.04 -7.97 -11.34
N ILE A 216 9.27 -8.03 -10.83
CA ILE A 216 10.50 -7.97 -11.60
C ILE A 216 11.40 -9.11 -11.14
N ASP A 217 11.85 -9.93 -12.10
CA ASP A 217 12.68 -11.11 -11.82
C ASP A 217 14.03 -10.79 -11.18
N ASN A 218 14.55 -9.58 -11.43
CA ASN A 218 15.80 -9.13 -10.81
C ASN A 218 15.54 -8.66 -9.37
N PRO A 219 16.00 -9.39 -8.34
CA PRO A 219 15.74 -9.04 -6.94
C PRO A 219 16.45 -7.76 -6.50
N GLU A 220 17.56 -7.37 -7.15
CA GLU A 220 18.25 -6.11 -6.84
C GLU A 220 17.44 -4.88 -7.28
N TYR A 221 16.63 -5.01 -8.32
CA TYR A 221 15.70 -3.95 -8.74
C TYR A 221 14.59 -3.75 -7.72
N GLN A 222 14.08 -4.85 -7.13
CA GLN A 222 13.15 -4.76 -6.01
C GLN A 222 13.82 -4.17 -4.76
N ARG A 223 15.07 -4.57 -4.45
CA ARG A 223 15.84 -3.99 -3.33
C ARG A 223 16.11 -2.49 -3.49
N LEU A 224 16.35 -2.02 -4.71
CA LEU A 224 16.43 -0.57 -4.99
C LEU A 224 15.09 0.12 -4.67
N ARG A 225 13.95 -0.45 -5.07
CA ARG A 225 12.64 0.10 -4.65
C ARG A 225 12.51 0.15 -3.13
N CYS A 226 12.98 -0.88 -2.41
CA CYS A 226 13.00 -0.86 -0.93
C CYS A 226 13.87 0.30 -0.39
N ARG A 227 15.09 0.51 -0.94
CA ARG A 227 15.97 1.60 -0.54
C ARG A 227 15.31 2.95 -0.75
N VAL A 228 14.70 3.16 -1.91
CA VAL A 228 13.99 4.41 -2.21
C VAL A 228 12.79 4.59 -1.28
N ASN A 229 11.95 3.56 -1.16
CA ASN A 229 10.70 3.64 -0.42
C ASN A 229 10.88 3.77 1.09
N TYR A 230 11.90 3.16 1.69
CA TYR A 230 12.01 3.12 3.15
C TYR A 230 13.18 3.94 3.70
N HIS A 231 14.18 4.29 2.88
CA HIS A 231 15.36 5.02 3.33
C HIS A 231 15.50 6.41 2.69
N ALA A 232 15.37 6.51 1.37
CA ALA A 232 15.60 7.77 0.67
C ALA A 232 14.42 8.75 0.78
N LEU A 233 13.18 8.25 0.78
CA LEU A 233 11.97 9.07 0.87
C LEU A 233 11.63 9.43 2.32
N LYS A 234 12.37 10.40 2.86
CA LYS A 234 12.15 11.01 4.17
C LYS A 234 11.37 12.32 4.03
N PHE A 235 10.29 12.48 4.79
CA PHE A 235 9.57 13.77 4.85
C PHE A 235 10.46 14.85 5.46
N LYS A 236 10.12 16.12 5.19
CA LYS A 236 10.85 17.24 5.78
C LYS A 236 10.93 17.17 7.31
N PRO A 237 12.02 17.69 7.92
CA PRO A 237 12.21 17.63 9.37
C PRO A 237 11.02 18.15 10.20
N HIS A 238 10.36 19.22 9.77
CA HIS A 238 9.20 19.77 10.50
C HIS A 238 8.00 18.82 10.51
N ILE A 239 7.74 18.08 9.41
CA ILE A 239 6.67 17.08 9.31
C ILE A 239 6.97 15.91 10.25
N MET A 240 8.23 15.46 10.25
CA MET A 240 8.70 14.38 11.13
C MET A 240 8.56 14.77 12.60
N LYS A 241 9.08 15.94 12.99
CA LYS A 241 9.00 16.47 14.36
C LYS A 241 7.56 16.57 14.87
N LEU A 242 6.65 17.07 14.03
CA LEU A 242 5.23 17.13 14.35
C LEU A 242 4.63 15.73 14.58
N SER A 243 4.90 14.82 13.64
CA SER A 243 4.39 13.45 13.71
C SER A 243 4.89 12.73 14.96
N GLU A 244 6.16 12.88 15.31
CA GLU A 244 6.79 12.35 16.51
C GLU A 244 6.16 12.92 17.78
N SER A 245 5.96 14.25 17.84
CA SER A 245 5.32 14.89 18.99
C SER A 245 3.89 14.36 19.25
N ILE A 246 3.09 14.16 18.20
CA ILE A 246 1.76 13.55 18.31
C ILE A 246 1.87 12.12 18.86
N VAL A 247 2.80 11.32 18.32
CA VAL A 247 3.00 9.93 18.75
C VAL A 247 3.47 9.86 20.21
N ASP A 248 4.42 10.70 20.62
CA ASP A 248 4.94 10.74 21.98
C ASP A 248 3.85 11.13 22.97
N LYS A 249 3.02 12.14 22.63
CA LYS A 249 1.87 12.51 23.44
C LYS A 249 0.88 11.35 23.59
N LEU A 250 0.51 10.69 22.50
CA LEU A 250 -0.41 9.54 22.54
C LEU A 250 0.17 8.37 23.35
N ARG A 251 1.46 8.07 23.19
CA ARG A 251 2.16 6.99 23.92
C ARG A 251 2.37 7.29 25.39
N SER A 252 2.56 8.55 25.78
CA SER A 252 2.68 8.95 27.18
C SER A 252 1.45 8.57 28.01
N GLN A 253 0.31 8.38 27.34
CA GLN A 253 -0.96 7.98 27.95
C GLN A 253 -1.20 6.46 27.88
N GLY A 254 -0.25 5.70 27.30
CA GLY A 254 -0.26 4.25 27.11
C GLY A 254 -0.34 3.82 25.63
N HIS A 255 -0.67 2.55 25.36
CA HIS A 255 -0.81 2.05 23.98
C HIS A 255 -1.94 2.73 23.20
N PHE A 256 -1.73 2.94 21.90
CA PHE A 256 -2.76 3.49 21.02
C PHE A 256 -2.78 2.78 19.67
N MET A 257 -3.97 2.74 19.05
CA MET A 257 -4.13 2.26 17.69
C MET A 257 -4.45 3.40 16.73
N ALA A 258 -4.04 3.29 15.49
CA ALA A 258 -4.42 4.19 14.43
C ALA A 258 -5.39 3.51 13.45
N ILE A 259 -6.48 4.20 13.11
CA ILE A 259 -7.48 3.72 12.15
C ILE A 259 -7.51 4.68 10.97
N HIS A 260 -7.31 4.15 9.77
CA HIS A 260 -7.50 4.90 8.54
C HIS A 260 -8.95 4.72 8.05
N LEU A 261 -9.81 5.69 8.36
CA LEU A 261 -11.23 5.69 8.03
C LEU A 261 -11.47 6.26 6.63
N ARG A 262 -11.50 5.40 5.62
CA ARG A 262 -11.75 5.83 4.23
C ARG A 262 -13.24 5.87 3.90
N PHE A 263 -13.96 6.84 4.46
CA PHE A 263 -15.41 7.03 4.34
C PHE A 263 -15.81 8.38 3.73
N GLU A 264 -14.95 8.93 2.88
CA GLU A 264 -15.14 10.21 2.20
C GLU A 264 -15.96 10.05 0.91
N MET A 265 -16.51 11.18 0.43
CA MET A 265 -17.43 11.23 -0.72
C MET A 265 -16.86 10.54 -1.97
N ASP A 266 -15.60 10.81 -2.31
CA ASP A 266 -14.95 10.27 -3.51
C ASP A 266 -14.84 8.73 -3.46
N MET A 267 -14.47 8.17 -2.30
CA MET A 267 -14.36 6.75 -2.08
C MET A 267 -15.72 6.05 -2.14
N LEU A 268 -16.73 6.63 -1.48
CA LEU A 268 -18.08 6.08 -1.48
C LEU A 268 -18.69 6.10 -2.89
N SER A 269 -18.53 7.21 -3.62
CA SER A 269 -18.89 7.35 -5.04
C SER A 269 -18.16 6.37 -5.95
N PHE A 270 -16.87 6.12 -5.70
CA PHE A 270 -16.12 5.10 -6.44
C PHE A 270 -16.61 3.69 -6.13
N ALA A 271 -16.85 3.38 -4.85
CA ALA A 271 -17.24 2.06 -4.38
C ALA A 271 -18.66 1.67 -4.82
N GLY A 272 -19.56 2.66 -4.95
CA GLY A 272 -20.96 2.49 -5.34
C GLY A 272 -21.83 1.96 -4.21
N CYS A 273 -21.49 2.25 -2.96
CA CYS A 273 -22.17 1.69 -1.79
C CYS A 273 -23.16 2.70 -1.18
N PHE A 274 -24.25 2.95 -1.91
CA PHE A 274 -25.14 4.09 -1.65
C PHE A 274 -26.32 3.78 -0.72
N ASP A 275 -26.73 2.52 -0.62
CA ASP A 275 -28.02 2.15 0.01
C ASP A 275 -28.07 2.44 1.52
N ILE A 276 -26.92 2.62 2.17
CA ILE A 276 -26.81 3.02 3.60
C ILE A 276 -27.04 4.52 3.83
N PHE A 277 -27.19 5.31 2.77
CA PHE A 277 -27.38 6.76 2.81
C PHE A 277 -28.84 7.14 2.51
N THR A 278 -29.25 8.31 3.00
CA THR A 278 -30.58 8.88 2.73
C THR A 278 -30.75 9.18 1.23
N PRO A 279 -31.99 9.27 0.71
CA PRO A 279 -32.22 9.58 -0.71
C PRO A 279 -31.52 10.87 -1.19
N ALA A 280 -31.43 11.89 -0.33
CA ALA A 280 -30.74 13.14 -0.63
C ALA A 280 -29.22 12.94 -0.77
N GLU A 281 -28.60 12.26 0.19
CA GLU A 281 -27.16 11.93 0.15
C GLU A 281 -26.82 11.00 -1.03
N GLN A 282 -27.67 10.03 -1.34
CA GLN A 282 -27.48 9.16 -2.51
C GLN A 282 -27.44 9.96 -3.81
N LYS A 283 -28.27 11.01 -3.93
CA LYS A 283 -28.27 11.89 -5.11
C LYS A 283 -26.93 12.62 -5.25
N ILE A 284 -26.34 13.07 -4.14
CA ILE A 284 -25.01 13.71 -4.11
C ILE A 284 -23.94 12.71 -4.58
N LEU A 285 -23.89 11.53 -3.98
CA LEU A 285 -22.89 10.50 -4.33
C LEU A 285 -22.98 10.05 -5.79
N LYS A 286 -24.21 9.86 -6.30
CA LYS A 286 -24.47 9.51 -7.71
C LYS A 286 -24.06 10.63 -8.66
N LYS A 287 -24.33 11.89 -8.31
CA LYS A 287 -23.89 13.06 -9.10
C LYS A 287 -22.37 13.12 -9.17
N TYR A 288 -21.68 13.10 -8.02
CA TYR A 288 -20.22 13.13 -7.95
C TYR A 288 -19.62 11.97 -8.76
N ARG A 289 -20.21 10.78 -8.69
CA ARG A 289 -19.75 9.64 -9.47
C ARG A 289 -19.80 9.88 -10.97
N LYS A 290 -20.94 10.37 -11.46
CA LYS A 290 -21.18 10.64 -12.89
C LYS A 290 -20.18 11.66 -13.44
N GLU A 291 -19.77 12.63 -12.63
CA GLU A 291 -18.84 13.70 -13.01
C GLU A 291 -17.37 13.24 -13.00
N ASN A 292 -16.99 12.32 -12.10
CA ASN A 292 -15.58 12.01 -11.82
C ASN A 292 -15.11 10.61 -12.22
N PHE A 293 -16.02 9.65 -12.43
CA PHE A 293 -15.66 8.27 -12.72
C PHE A 293 -16.32 7.75 -14.00
N ALA A 294 -15.67 6.77 -14.62
CA ALA A 294 -16.22 6.06 -15.76
C ALA A 294 -17.57 5.41 -15.41
N ASP A 295 -18.49 5.45 -16.37
CA ASP A 295 -19.80 4.86 -16.21
C ASP A 295 -19.69 3.35 -15.94
N LYS A 296 -20.44 2.90 -14.94
CA LYS A 296 -20.41 1.51 -14.46
C LYS A 296 -21.62 1.24 -13.59
N THR A 297 -22.31 0.15 -13.89
CA THR A 297 -23.37 -0.40 -13.03
C THR A 297 -22.76 -0.93 -11.73
N LEU A 298 -23.14 -0.34 -10.60
CA LEU A 298 -22.71 -0.76 -9.27
C LEU A 298 -23.96 -1.04 -8.42
N ILE A 299 -24.12 -2.29 -8.01
CA ILE A 299 -25.24 -2.74 -7.17
C ILE A 299 -24.72 -2.94 -5.76
N TYR A 300 -25.24 -2.19 -4.78
CA TYR A 300 -24.76 -2.20 -3.40
C TYR A 300 -24.61 -3.60 -2.81
N LYS A 301 -25.67 -4.43 -2.89
CA LYS A 301 -25.67 -5.78 -2.32
C LYS A 301 -24.54 -6.66 -2.87
N GLU A 302 -24.33 -6.63 -4.18
CA GLU A 302 -23.25 -7.39 -4.83
C GLU A 302 -21.88 -6.87 -4.40
N ARG A 303 -21.71 -5.55 -4.37
CA ARG A 303 -20.46 -4.87 -3.97
C ARG A 303 -20.11 -5.16 -2.53
N ARG A 304 -21.09 -5.14 -1.64
CA ARG A 304 -20.96 -5.48 -0.22
C ARG A 304 -20.58 -6.94 -0.05
N ALA A 305 -21.28 -7.87 -0.71
CA ALA A 305 -21.02 -9.30 -0.63
C ALA A 305 -19.59 -9.70 -1.08
N ILE A 306 -18.99 -8.95 -2.01
CA ILE A 306 -17.61 -9.19 -2.46
C ILE A 306 -16.57 -8.33 -1.71
N GLY A 307 -16.95 -7.70 -0.60
CA GLY A 307 -16.05 -6.91 0.24
C GLY A 307 -15.53 -5.64 -0.43
N LYS A 308 -16.26 -5.05 -1.38
CA LYS A 308 -15.84 -3.83 -2.10
C LYS A 308 -16.41 -2.52 -1.55
N CYS A 309 -17.21 -2.58 -0.49
CA CYS A 309 -17.65 -1.41 0.28
C CYS A 309 -16.67 -1.12 1.43
N PRO A 310 -16.35 0.16 1.70
CA PRO A 310 -15.74 0.56 2.97
C PRO A 310 -16.59 0.08 4.16
N LEU A 311 -15.92 -0.22 5.27
CA LEU A 311 -16.62 -0.44 6.54
C LEU A 311 -17.16 0.89 7.06
N THR A 312 -18.36 0.87 7.64
CA THR A 312 -18.87 2.05 8.35
C THR A 312 -18.11 2.21 9.68
N PRO A 313 -18.04 3.42 10.26
CA PRO A 313 -17.45 3.60 11.60
C PRO A 313 -18.09 2.69 12.66
N GLU A 314 -19.40 2.45 12.61
CA GLU A 314 -20.07 1.52 13.52
C GLU A 314 -19.56 0.07 13.35
N GLU A 315 -19.43 -0.40 12.11
CA GLU A 315 -18.90 -1.74 11.83
C GLU A 315 -17.46 -1.91 12.33
N VAL A 316 -16.65 -0.87 12.19
CA VAL A 316 -15.28 -0.84 12.74
C VAL A 316 -15.31 -1.01 14.25
N GLY A 317 -16.17 -0.26 14.95
CA GLY A 317 -16.32 -0.39 16.40
C GLY A 317 -16.81 -1.78 16.81
N LEU A 318 -17.77 -2.35 16.09
CA LEU A 318 -18.28 -3.70 16.36
C LEU A 318 -17.21 -4.78 16.14
N ILE A 319 -16.33 -4.63 15.15
CA ILE A 319 -15.19 -5.53 14.94
C ILE A 319 -14.23 -5.47 16.12
N LEU A 320 -13.85 -4.26 16.55
CA LEU A 320 -12.92 -4.07 17.66
C LEU A 320 -13.49 -4.63 18.97
N ARG A 321 -14.77 -4.40 19.26
CA ARG A 321 -15.47 -4.98 20.42
C ARG A 321 -15.47 -6.50 20.38
N ALA A 322 -15.76 -7.10 19.23
CA ALA A 322 -15.73 -8.57 19.06
C ALA A 322 -14.32 -9.15 19.20
N MET A 323 -13.27 -8.35 18.90
CA MET A 323 -11.87 -8.66 19.16
C MET A 323 -11.43 -8.33 20.60
N GLU A 324 -12.36 -7.99 21.49
CA GLU A 324 -12.15 -7.74 22.92
C GLU A 324 -11.44 -6.42 23.27
N PHE A 325 -11.33 -5.48 22.31
CA PHE A 325 -10.98 -4.10 22.65
C PHE A 325 -12.12 -3.43 23.42
N ASP A 326 -11.78 -2.61 24.42
CA ASP A 326 -12.75 -1.91 25.26
C ASP A 326 -12.76 -0.39 25.03
N ASN A 327 -13.71 0.28 25.69
CA ASN A 327 -13.91 1.73 25.56
C ASN A 327 -12.75 2.57 26.12
N SER A 328 -11.76 1.96 26.78
CA SER A 328 -10.55 2.62 27.24
C SER A 328 -9.46 2.70 26.16
N THR A 329 -9.63 1.96 25.06
CA THR A 329 -8.73 1.98 23.89
C THR A 329 -8.62 3.39 23.32
N ARG A 330 -7.38 3.91 23.25
CA ARG A 330 -7.08 5.19 22.58
C ARG A 330 -6.91 4.96 21.08
N ILE A 331 -7.64 5.75 20.29
CA ILE A 331 -7.70 5.59 18.84
C ILE A 331 -7.34 6.92 18.17
N TYR A 332 -6.28 6.91 17.37
CA TYR A 332 -5.97 7.95 16.41
C TYR A 332 -6.73 7.71 15.10
N LEU A 333 -7.45 8.71 14.60
CA LEU A 333 -8.21 8.65 13.36
C LEU A 333 -7.51 9.44 12.26
N ALA A 334 -6.98 8.71 11.28
CA ALA A 334 -6.53 9.27 10.01
C ALA A 334 -7.69 9.23 9.01
N ALA A 335 -8.30 10.37 8.72
CA ALA A 335 -9.45 10.46 7.83
C ALA A 335 -9.56 11.85 7.20
N GLY A 336 -10.06 11.91 5.98
CA GLY A 336 -10.57 13.15 5.41
C GLY A 336 -11.94 13.53 5.98
N GLU A 337 -12.69 14.34 5.25
CA GLU A 337 -14.09 14.66 5.63
C GLU A 337 -15.00 13.44 5.42
N LEU A 338 -15.51 12.89 6.53
CA LEU A 338 -16.43 11.75 6.48
C LEU A 338 -17.80 12.16 5.94
N PHE A 339 -18.24 11.48 4.88
CA PHE A 339 -19.56 11.73 4.31
C PHE A 339 -20.66 11.17 5.22
N GLY A 340 -21.64 12.02 5.56
CA GLY A 340 -22.68 11.73 6.55
C GLY A 340 -22.28 12.06 8.01
N GLY A 341 -21.02 12.45 8.25
CA GLY A 341 -20.55 13.07 9.49
C GLY A 341 -20.98 12.38 10.78
N GLU A 342 -21.55 13.15 11.71
CA GLU A 342 -21.93 12.69 13.05
C GLU A 342 -22.94 11.54 13.07
N ARG A 343 -23.76 11.37 12.01
CA ARG A 343 -24.68 10.23 11.91
C ARG A 343 -23.93 8.90 11.96
N PHE A 344 -22.77 8.82 11.32
CA PHE A 344 -21.93 7.63 11.31
C PHE A 344 -20.91 7.60 12.45
N MET A 345 -20.43 8.77 12.91
CA MET A 345 -19.44 8.82 13.99
C MET A 345 -20.02 8.61 15.38
N LYS A 346 -21.29 8.98 15.63
CA LYS A 346 -21.92 8.86 16.95
C LYS A 346 -21.95 7.42 17.48
N PRO A 347 -22.36 6.39 16.72
CA PRO A 347 -22.29 5.00 17.20
C PRO A 347 -20.86 4.55 17.50
N PHE A 348 -19.90 4.92 16.66
CA PHE A 348 -18.49 4.56 16.87
C PHE A 348 -17.92 5.20 18.14
N ARG A 349 -18.19 6.48 18.37
CA ARG A 349 -17.76 7.22 19.57
C ARG A 349 -18.42 6.69 20.85
N ALA A 350 -19.64 6.16 20.75
CA ALA A 350 -20.31 5.51 21.88
C ALA A 350 -19.61 4.20 22.30
N LEU A 351 -19.01 3.48 21.34
CA LEU A 351 -18.21 2.28 21.62
C LEU A 351 -16.80 2.63 22.09
N PHE A 352 -16.19 3.66 21.50
CA PHE A 352 -14.82 4.10 21.76
C PHE A 352 -14.78 5.62 21.91
N PRO A 353 -14.87 6.16 23.15
CA PRO A 353 -14.94 7.60 23.38
C PRO A 353 -13.60 8.34 23.23
N ARG A 354 -12.46 7.63 23.31
CA ARG A 354 -11.10 8.22 23.23
C ARG A 354 -10.60 8.29 21.78
N LEU A 355 -11.22 9.16 21.01
CA LEU A 355 -10.90 9.39 19.59
C LEU A 355 -10.11 10.69 19.45
N GLU A 356 -8.93 10.61 18.84
CA GLU A 356 -8.04 11.74 18.59
C GLU A 356 -7.62 11.79 17.11
N ASN A 357 -7.18 12.94 16.62
CA ASN A 357 -6.56 13.12 15.31
C ASN A 357 -5.49 14.23 15.39
N HIS A 358 -4.73 14.49 14.32
CA HIS A 358 -3.68 15.50 14.36
C HIS A 358 -4.15 16.90 14.81
N SER A 359 -5.42 17.24 14.58
CA SER A 359 -5.99 18.54 14.97
C SER A 359 -6.41 18.61 16.44
N THR A 360 -6.70 17.47 17.08
CA THR A 360 -7.10 17.42 18.50
C THR A 360 -5.93 17.15 19.44
N VAL A 361 -4.88 16.49 18.95
CA VAL A 361 -3.70 16.14 19.77
C VAL A 361 -2.84 17.38 20.04
N ASP A 362 -2.69 18.31 19.10
CA ASP A 362 -1.96 19.56 19.32
C ASP A 362 -2.67 20.71 18.60
N ALA A 363 -3.25 21.62 19.38
CA ALA A 363 -4.06 22.74 18.90
C ALA A 363 -3.26 24.03 18.72
N SER A 364 -1.91 23.99 18.73
CA SER A 364 -1.11 25.18 18.45
C SER A 364 -1.45 25.76 17.06
N GLU A 365 -1.63 27.09 16.99
CA GLU A 365 -1.99 27.79 15.75
C GLU A 365 -1.02 27.51 14.59
N GLU A 366 0.27 27.29 14.92
CA GLU A 366 1.33 26.96 13.98
C GLU A 366 1.14 25.58 13.31
N LEU A 367 0.47 24.65 13.98
CA LEU A 367 0.14 23.32 13.45
C LEU A 367 -1.18 23.30 12.68
N ALA A 368 -2.16 24.10 13.10
CA ALA A 368 -3.44 24.23 12.39
C ALA A 368 -3.29 24.83 10.97
N THR A 369 -2.27 25.67 10.76
CA THR A 369 -1.89 26.19 9.43
C THR A 369 -1.08 25.20 8.60
N ASN A 370 -0.25 24.37 9.25
CA ASN A 370 0.64 23.41 8.58
C ASN A 370 0.01 22.03 8.34
N SER A 371 -1.09 21.67 9.00
CA SER A 371 -1.73 20.35 8.90
C SER A 371 -2.76 20.22 7.78
N ARG A 372 -2.97 21.25 6.96
CA ARG A 372 -3.93 21.19 5.85
C ARG A 372 -3.30 20.56 4.60
N GLY A 373 -4.10 19.77 3.89
CA GLY A 373 -3.71 19.20 2.59
C GLY A 373 -2.64 18.12 2.67
N LEU A 374 -1.59 18.26 1.84
CA LEU A 374 -0.56 17.24 1.66
C LEU A 374 0.27 16.97 2.92
N ILE A 375 0.55 17.99 3.72
CA ILE A 375 1.32 17.87 4.96
C ILE A 375 0.52 17.10 6.02
N GLY A 376 -0.76 17.41 6.22
CA GLY A 376 -1.63 16.66 7.14
C GLY A 376 -1.68 15.17 6.79
N SER A 377 -1.75 14.85 5.50
CA SER A 377 -1.70 13.46 5.03
C SER A 377 -0.36 12.78 5.31
N ALA A 378 0.75 13.52 5.26
CA ALA A 378 2.07 13.02 5.60
C ALA A 378 2.20 12.77 7.12
N VAL A 379 1.64 13.67 7.94
CA VAL A 379 1.55 13.50 9.40
C VAL A 379 0.72 12.26 9.74
N ASP A 380 -0.48 12.14 9.18
CA ASP A 380 -1.34 10.96 9.37
C ASP A 380 -0.62 9.67 8.99
N TYR A 381 0.12 9.68 7.87
CA TYR A 381 0.91 8.53 7.43
C TYR A 381 1.96 8.15 8.49
N MET A 382 2.70 9.11 9.03
CA MET A 382 3.74 8.86 10.03
C MET A 382 3.17 8.42 11.38
N VAL A 383 2.10 9.05 11.86
CA VAL A 383 1.43 8.64 13.10
C VAL A 383 0.89 7.21 12.96
N CYS A 384 0.27 6.88 11.82
CA CYS A 384 -0.20 5.52 11.56
C CYS A 384 0.95 4.50 11.38
N LEU A 385 2.11 4.91 10.85
CA LEU A 385 3.30 4.06 10.75
C LEU A 385 3.84 3.69 12.14
N LEU A 386 3.82 4.66 13.06
CA LEU A 386 4.38 4.53 14.39
C LEU A 386 3.39 3.98 15.42
N ALA A 387 2.09 3.97 15.16
CA ALA A 387 1.08 3.38 16.05
C ALA A 387 1.40 1.92 16.43
N ASP A 388 0.97 1.48 17.61
CA ASP A 388 1.17 0.10 18.07
C ASP A 388 0.38 -0.87 17.17
N ILE A 389 -0.88 -0.50 16.90
CA ILE A 389 -1.77 -1.21 15.97
C ILE A 389 -2.24 -0.26 14.87
N PHE A 390 -2.29 -0.75 13.63
CA PHE A 390 -2.94 -0.04 12.53
C PHE A 390 -4.11 -0.85 11.96
N MET A 391 -5.21 -0.18 11.64
CA MET A 391 -6.39 -0.79 11.02
C MET A 391 -6.90 0.06 9.85
N PRO A 392 -6.80 -0.43 8.60
CA PRO A 392 -7.47 0.19 7.47
C PRO A 392 -8.93 -0.26 7.40
N THR A 393 -9.85 0.67 7.12
CA THR A 393 -11.28 0.34 6.93
C THR A 393 -11.66 0.08 5.47
N TYR A 394 -10.71 0.37 4.58
CA TYR A 394 -10.78 0.08 3.16
C TYR A 394 -9.38 -0.09 2.57
N ASP A 395 -9.12 -1.26 2.03
CA ASP A 395 -7.89 -1.69 1.35
C ASP A 395 -8.13 -1.95 -0.14
N GLY A 396 -9.17 -1.33 -0.74
CA GLY A 396 -9.36 -1.34 -2.20
C GLY A 396 -8.27 -0.50 -2.91
N PRO A 397 -8.57 0.35 -3.91
CA PRO A 397 -7.56 1.25 -4.49
C PRO A 397 -7.02 2.33 -3.51
N SER A 398 -7.16 2.14 -2.19
CA SER A 398 -6.59 3.00 -1.16
C SER A 398 -5.07 2.81 -1.11
N ASN A 399 -4.35 3.71 -1.76
CA ASN A 399 -2.89 3.66 -1.79
C ASN A 399 -2.25 4.00 -0.44
N PHE A 400 -2.97 4.73 0.44
CA PHE A 400 -2.53 5.02 1.81
C PHE A 400 -2.39 3.73 2.62
N ALA A 401 -3.49 2.97 2.75
CA ALA A 401 -3.50 1.73 3.51
C ALA A 401 -2.46 0.75 2.96
N ASN A 402 -2.43 0.57 1.64
CA ASN A 402 -1.52 -0.37 0.99
C ASN A 402 -0.03 -0.02 1.25
N ASN A 403 0.41 1.21 0.97
CA ASN A 403 1.80 1.59 1.23
C ASN A 403 2.16 1.52 2.72
N LEU A 404 1.21 1.88 3.60
CA LEU A 404 1.46 1.88 5.03
C LEU A 404 1.60 0.45 5.59
N LEU A 405 0.79 -0.51 5.11
CA LEU A 405 0.93 -1.92 5.49
C LEU A 405 2.34 -2.45 5.16
N GLY A 406 2.84 -2.19 3.95
CA GLY A 406 4.19 -2.60 3.55
C GLY A 406 5.28 -1.91 4.36
N HIS A 407 5.11 -0.62 4.65
CA HIS A 407 6.03 0.13 5.49
C HIS A 407 6.04 -0.38 6.94
N ARG A 408 4.89 -0.71 7.52
CA ARG A 408 4.79 -1.31 8.87
C ARG A 408 5.40 -2.71 8.94
N LEU A 409 5.33 -3.50 7.87
CA LEU A 409 6.10 -4.75 7.76
C LEU A 409 7.61 -4.45 7.81
N TYR A 410 8.07 -3.49 7.00
CA TYR A 410 9.48 -3.07 6.97
C TYR A 410 9.94 -2.44 8.28
N TYR A 411 9.06 -1.78 9.03
CA TYR A 411 9.38 -1.10 10.28
C TYR A 411 9.16 -2.01 11.50
N GLY A 412 9.57 -3.28 11.38
CA GLY A 412 9.60 -4.26 12.47
C GLY A 412 8.33 -5.09 12.63
N PHE A 413 7.69 -5.48 11.51
CA PHE A 413 6.49 -6.34 11.52
C PHE A 413 5.40 -5.84 12.49
N ARG A 414 5.18 -4.53 12.50
CA ARG A 414 4.22 -3.91 13.42
C ARG A 414 2.81 -4.43 13.16
N THR A 415 2.01 -4.51 14.22
CA THR A 415 0.70 -5.15 14.14
C THR A 415 -0.26 -4.40 13.23
N ASN A 416 -0.91 -5.16 12.35
CA ASN A 416 -1.92 -4.65 11.41
C ASN A 416 -3.19 -5.49 11.54
N ILE A 417 -4.29 -4.89 11.99
CA ILE A 417 -5.60 -5.53 11.95
C ILE A 417 -6.22 -5.21 10.58
N ARG A 418 -6.23 -6.17 9.66
CA ARG A 418 -6.83 -6.02 8.32
C ARG A 418 -8.16 -6.78 8.27
N PRO A 419 -9.31 -6.12 8.42
CA PRO A 419 -10.61 -6.80 8.36
C PRO A 419 -10.81 -7.50 7.01
N ASP A 420 -11.15 -8.79 7.03
CA ASP A 420 -11.62 -9.48 5.83
C ASP A 420 -13.05 -9.02 5.51
N ARG A 421 -13.15 -7.89 4.80
CA ARG A 421 -14.44 -7.28 4.45
C ARG A 421 -15.34 -8.22 3.66
N LYS A 422 -14.78 -9.17 2.92
CA LYS A 422 -15.54 -10.19 2.18
C LYS A 422 -16.07 -11.26 3.13
N GLY A 423 -15.22 -11.77 4.04
CA GLY A 423 -15.61 -12.72 5.08
C GLY A 423 -16.61 -12.15 6.08
N LEU A 424 -16.50 -10.85 6.41
CA LEU A 424 -17.37 -10.15 7.35
C LEU A 424 -18.72 -9.74 6.74
N ALA A 425 -18.82 -9.58 5.42
CA ALA A 425 -20.05 -9.17 4.74
C ALA A 425 -21.29 -10.01 5.13
N PRO A 426 -21.27 -11.36 5.08
CA PRO A 426 -22.44 -12.16 5.50
C PRO A 426 -22.80 -11.99 6.98
N VAL A 427 -21.82 -11.76 7.85
CA VAL A 427 -22.04 -11.55 9.29
C VAL A 427 -22.80 -10.25 9.54
N PHE A 428 -22.37 -9.16 8.89
CA PHE A 428 -23.06 -7.87 8.99
C PHE A 428 -24.42 -7.87 8.31
N ILE A 429 -24.57 -8.51 7.15
CA ILE A 429 -25.87 -8.65 6.48
C ILE A 429 -26.86 -9.44 7.36
N ALA A 430 -26.41 -10.50 8.04
CA ALA A 430 -27.27 -11.23 8.97
C ALA A 430 -27.71 -10.34 10.14
N ARG A 431 -26.79 -9.52 10.68
CA ARG A 431 -27.07 -8.56 11.74
C ARG A 431 -28.08 -7.50 11.32
N GLU A 432 -27.94 -6.91 10.13
CA GLU A 432 -28.87 -5.94 9.55
C GLU A 432 -30.28 -6.53 9.40
N ASN A 433 -30.39 -7.83 9.12
CA ASN A 433 -31.66 -8.56 9.04
C ASN A 433 -32.17 -9.04 10.42
N GLY A 434 -31.64 -8.51 11.53
CA GLY A 434 -32.10 -8.80 12.89
C GLY A 434 -31.51 -10.06 13.54
N ARG A 435 -30.59 -10.76 12.89
CA ARG A 435 -29.94 -11.95 13.47
C ARG A 435 -28.69 -11.54 14.24
N THR A 436 -28.80 -11.44 15.57
CA THR A 436 -27.72 -10.94 16.45
C THR A 436 -27.02 -12.03 17.28
N ALA A 437 -27.67 -13.19 17.45
CA ALA A 437 -27.11 -14.31 18.19
C ALA A 437 -25.78 -14.79 17.57
N GLY A 438 -24.73 -14.90 18.39
CA GLY A 438 -23.41 -15.35 17.95
C GLY A 438 -22.62 -14.36 17.08
N PHE A 439 -23.05 -13.10 16.99
CA PHE A 439 -22.40 -12.09 16.14
C PHE A 439 -20.91 -11.91 16.46
N GLU A 440 -20.56 -11.71 17.73
CA GLU A 440 -19.17 -11.48 18.14
C GLU A 440 -18.28 -12.68 17.82
N GLU A 441 -18.78 -13.90 18.05
CA GLU A 441 -18.06 -15.13 17.73
C GLU A 441 -17.86 -15.30 16.21
N ALA A 442 -18.87 -14.98 15.41
CA ALA A 442 -18.75 -15.01 13.96
C ALA A 442 -17.71 -13.99 13.45
N VAL A 443 -17.67 -12.79 14.02
CA VAL A 443 -16.64 -11.78 13.71
C VAL A 443 -15.26 -12.27 14.11
N ARG A 444 -15.08 -12.76 15.34
CA ARG A 444 -13.80 -13.30 15.85
C ARG A 444 -13.30 -14.43 14.95
N HIS A 445 -14.18 -15.35 14.55
CA HIS A 445 -13.84 -16.46 13.66
C HIS A 445 -13.34 -16.00 12.28
N VAL A 446 -13.91 -14.92 11.73
CA VAL A 446 -13.42 -14.33 10.48
C VAL A 446 -12.06 -13.67 10.70
N MET A 447 -11.91 -12.89 11.77
CA MET A 447 -10.67 -12.16 12.07
C MET A 447 -9.48 -13.09 12.37
N LEU A 448 -9.71 -14.25 13.00
CA LEU A 448 -8.68 -15.26 13.28
C LEU A 448 -8.00 -15.83 12.02
N LYS A 449 -8.61 -15.68 10.85
CA LYS A 449 -8.04 -16.13 9.57
C LYS A 449 -7.13 -15.09 8.93
N THR A 450 -7.05 -13.90 9.51
CA THR A 450 -6.25 -12.79 8.97
C THR A 450 -4.83 -12.79 9.54
N ASN A 451 -3.89 -12.25 8.77
CA ASN A 451 -2.53 -12.03 9.25
C ASN A 451 -2.45 -10.69 10.00
N PHE A 452 -1.96 -10.69 11.24
CA PHE A 452 -1.83 -9.50 12.08
C PHE A 452 -0.52 -8.74 11.89
N GLY A 453 0.20 -8.92 10.77
CA GLY A 453 1.43 -8.19 10.46
C GLY A 453 2.70 -9.03 10.42
N GLY A 454 2.59 -10.36 10.52
CA GLY A 454 3.75 -11.27 10.36
C GLY A 454 4.20 -11.41 8.90
N PRO A 455 5.39 -12.00 8.66
CA PRO A 455 5.82 -12.37 7.32
C PRO A 455 4.82 -13.32 6.66
N HIS A 456 4.47 -13.05 5.41
CA HIS A 456 3.55 -13.89 4.64
C HIS A 456 3.84 -13.78 3.15
N LYS A 457 3.53 -14.86 2.43
CA LYS A 457 3.71 -14.90 0.98
C LYS A 457 2.78 -13.88 0.32
N ARG A 458 3.36 -12.99 -0.50
CA ARG A 458 2.60 -12.08 -1.37
C ARG A 458 1.80 -12.90 -2.38
N ILE A 459 0.49 -12.70 -2.44
CA ILE A 459 -0.42 -13.39 -3.38
C ILE A 459 -1.17 -12.35 -4.20
N SER A 460 -1.08 -12.46 -5.54
CA SER A 460 -1.79 -11.56 -6.45
C SER A 460 -3.30 -11.50 -6.13
N PRO A 461 -3.90 -10.30 -6.03
CA PRO A 461 -3.39 -9.01 -6.51
C PRO A 461 -2.68 -8.15 -5.44
N GLU A 462 -2.12 -8.73 -4.37
CA GLU A 462 -1.36 -7.98 -3.36
C GLU A 462 -0.11 -7.33 -3.99
N SER A 463 0.03 -6.03 -3.79
CA SER A 463 1.10 -5.19 -4.36
C SER A 463 2.43 -5.42 -3.64
N PHE A 464 3.55 -5.22 -4.35
CA PHE A 464 4.88 -5.13 -3.76
C PHE A 464 4.95 -4.06 -2.66
N TYR A 465 4.26 -2.94 -2.83
CA TYR A 465 4.24 -1.85 -1.84
C TYR A 465 3.32 -2.16 -0.65
N THR A 466 2.41 -3.14 -0.77
CA THR A 466 1.64 -3.67 0.36
C THR A 466 2.40 -4.75 1.13
N ASN A 467 3.16 -5.58 0.42
CA ASN A 467 3.92 -6.67 1.00
C ASN A 467 5.24 -6.86 0.26
N SER A 468 6.30 -6.19 0.70
CA SER A 468 7.60 -6.24 0.04
C SER A 468 8.47 -7.42 0.51
N TRP A 469 7.85 -8.45 1.11
CA TRP A 469 8.50 -9.68 1.51
C TRP A 469 8.55 -10.68 0.34
N PRO A 470 9.68 -11.39 0.15
CA PRO A 470 10.90 -11.39 0.97
C PRO A 470 11.97 -10.38 0.53
N GLU A 471 11.77 -9.63 -0.56
CA GLU A 471 12.84 -8.88 -1.23
C GLU A 471 13.50 -7.82 -0.36
N CYS A 472 12.70 -7.12 0.45
CA CYS A 472 13.17 -6.09 1.38
C CYS A 472 13.57 -6.65 2.76
N PHE A 473 13.75 -7.96 2.91
CA PHE A 473 14.06 -8.59 4.20
C PHE A 473 15.16 -9.64 4.05
N CYS A 474 15.89 -9.90 5.13
CA CYS A 474 16.88 -10.96 5.19
C CYS A 474 16.81 -11.72 6.52
N GLN A 475 17.50 -12.86 6.58
CA GLN A 475 17.73 -13.66 7.78
C GLN A 475 19.23 -13.83 7.99
N MET A 476 19.69 -13.76 9.24
CA MET A 476 21.12 -13.98 9.57
C MET A 476 21.50 -15.44 9.36
N GLU A 477 20.66 -16.34 9.87
CA GLU A 477 20.85 -17.79 9.81
C GLU A 477 19.81 -18.37 8.87
N THR A 478 20.22 -18.73 7.66
CA THR A 478 19.37 -19.37 6.67
C THR A 478 20.19 -20.19 5.70
N GLN A 479 19.65 -21.33 5.29
CA GLN A 479 20.26 -22.18 4.26
C GLN A 479 19.99 -21.67 2.84
N ILE A 480 19.08 -20.70 2.68
CA ILE A 480 18.72 -20.14 1.37
C ILE A 480 19.60 -18.91 1.12
N PRO A 481 20.60 -18.96 0.19
CA PRO A 481 21.53 -17.85 -0.01
C PRO A 481 20.82 -16.55 -0.39
N ALA A 482 19.73 -16.65 -1.16
CA ALA A 482 18.91 -15.51 -1.54
C ALA A 482 18.30 -14.75 -0.37
N HIS A 483 18.17 -15.36 0.83
CA HIS A 483 17.61 -14.75 2.03
C HIS A 483 18.67 -14.29 3.04
N LYS A 484 19.93 -14.70 2.86
CA LYS A 484 21.01 -14.39 3.80
C LYS A 484 21.26 -12.88 3.87
N CYS A 485 21.42 -12.34 5.09
CA CYS A 485 21.82 -10.96 5.27
C CYS A 485 23.27 -10.76 4.75
N PRO A 486 23.55 -9.65 4.02
CA PRO A 486 24.93 -9.32 3.67
C PRO A 486 25.82 -9.15 4.92
N GLU A 487 27.08 -9.59 4.83
CA GLU A 487 28.01 -9.67 5.97
C GLU A 487 28.29 -8.30 6.64
N ASN A 488 28.19 -7.20 5.87
CA ASN A 488 28.40 -5.82 6.34
C ASN A 488 27.13 -5.09 6.82
N VAL A 489 25.98 -5.77 6.92
CA VAL A 489 24.72 -5.14 7.39
C VAL A 489 24.82 -4.69 8.85
N MET A 490 25.68 -5.34 9.66
CA MET A 490 25.81 -5.04 11.08
C MET A 490 26.42 -3.66 11.38
N GLN A 491 27.11 -2.99 10.44
CA GLN A 491 27.72 -1.67 10.69
C GLN A 491 26.85 -0.50 10.18
N ASN A 492 26.12 -0.66 9.07
CA ASN A 492 25.27 0.39 8.51
C ASN A 492 23.84 0.40 9.06
N LEU A 493 23.28 -0.77 9.41
CA LEU A 493 21.91 -0.85 9.92
C LEU A 493 21.84 -0.53 11.42
N HIS A 494 22.85 -0.93 12.20
CA HIS A 494 22.96 -0.54 13.61
C HIS A 494 23.19 0.96 13.73
N SER A 495 24.07 1.58 12.92
CA SER A 495 24.25 3.03 12.97
C SER A 495 23.01 3.83 12.60
N GLN A 496 22.15 3.36 11.69
CA GLN A 496 20.89 4.04 11.36
C GLN A 496 19.78 3.82 12.40
N LEU A 497 19.54 2.57 12.82
CA LEU A 497 18.56 2.27 13.87
C LEU A 497 18.98 2.84 15.23
N GLU A 498 20.27 2.80 15.57
CA GLU A 498 20.82 3.49 16.75
C GLU A 498 20.83 5.00 16.58
N SER A 499 20.93 5.58 15.37
CA SER A 499 20.76 7.04 15.23
C SER A 499 19.32 7.48 15.48
N GLU A 500 18.33 6.68 15.08
CA GLU A 500 16.91 6.91 15.36
C GLU A 500 16.58 6.62 16.84
N ASN A 501 17.12 5.54 17.42
CA ASN A 501 16.95 5.21 18.85
C ASN A 501 17.76 6.12 19.78
N MET A 502 18.98 6.54 19.43
CA MET A 502 19.78 7.51 20.19
C MET A 502 19.21 8.92 20.05
N GLY A 503 18.54 9.24 18.95
CA GLY A 503 17.68 10.44 18.86
C GLY A 503 16.60 10.42 19.95
N LEU A 504 15.92 9.27 20.09
CA LEU A 504 14.93 9.01 21.15
C LEU A 504 15.53 9.07 22.57
N GLU A 505 16.67 8.44 22.82
CA GLU A 505 17.28 8.38 24.16
C GLU A 505 17.97 9.69 24.58
N ARG A 506 18.60 10.41 23.65
CA ARG A 506 19.27 11.69 23.92
C ARG A 506 18.24 12.81 24.17
N TYR A 507 17.04 12.70 23.60
CA TYR A 507 15.88 13.54 23.91
C TYR A 507 15.36 13.27 25.33
N ASN A 508 15.13 12.01 25.71
CA ASN A 508 14.71 11.64 27.08
C ASN A 508 15.73 12.05 28.18
N ARG A 509 17.01 12.14 27.84
CA ARG A 509 18.08 12.54 28.77
C ARG A 509 18.29 14.06 28.89
N SER A 510 17.82 14.83 27.92
CA SER A 510 17.86 16.30 27.98
C SER A 510 16.69 16.86 28.79
N ASP A 511 15.52 16.23 28.71
CA ASP A 511 14.32 16.63 29.48
C ASP A 511 14.47 16.35 31.00
N SER A 512 15.15 15.26 31.37
CA SER A 512 15.44 14.93 32.77
C SER A 512 16.50 15.84 33.43
N ARG A 513 17.35 16.51 32.64
CA ARG A 513 18.32 17.50 33.15
C ARG A 513 17.73 18.91 33.27
N VAL A 514 16.72 19.23 32.48
CA VAL A 514 15.98 20.51 32.59
C VAL A 514 15.02 20.46 33.79
N SER A 515 14.41 19.31 34.09
CA SER A 515 13.54 19.14 35.26
C SER A 515 14.26 19.09 36.63
N SER A 516 15.59 18.90 36.65
CA SER A 516 16.39 18.84 37.89
C SER A 516 17.19 20.11 38.18
N ALA A 517 17.13 21.12 37.30
CA ALA A 517 17.75 22.44 37.50
C ALA A 517 16.77 23.52 38.00
N GLU A 518 15.48 23.19 38.13
CA GLU A 518 14.45 24.02 38.74
C GLU A 518 13.80 23.31 39.95
N ARG A 519 14.59 23.13 41.02
CA ARG A 519 14.09 23.00 42.40
C ARG A 519 15.08 23.60 43.38
#